data_AF-A0A9X1TQR0-F1
#
_entry.id   AF-A0A9X1TQR0-F1
#
_cell.length_a   1.000
_cell.length_b   1.000
_cell.length_c   1.000
_cell.angle_alpha   90.00
_cell.angle_beta   90.00
_cell.angle_gamma   90.00
#
_symmetry.space_group_name_H-M   'P 1'
#
loop_
_entity.id
_entity.type
_entity.pdbx_description
1 polymer ?
#
loop_
_entity_poly.entity_id
_entity_poly.type
_entity_poly.pdbx_seq_one_letter_code
_entity_poly.pdbx_strand_id
1 'polypeptide(L)' 'PPASLSALTPRELEVLTLLGRGLSNTELAEHLTLSEATVKSHVARIFAKLTLRDRAQAVVLAYETGLVKPGTS' A
#
# COMPACT_ATOMS: atom_id res chain seq x y z
N PRO A 1 18.21 -5.25 -6.05
CA PRO A 1 17.94 -5.39 -4.61
C PRO A 1 16.46 -5.71 -4.38
N PRO A 2 16.10 -6.56 -3.40
CA PRO A 2 14.69 -6.74 -3.04
C PRO A 2 14.09 -5.40 -2.61
N ALA A 3 12.83 -5.17 -2.96
CA ALA A 3 12.10 -3.97 -2.63
C ALA A 3 12.04 -3.78 -1.11
N SER A 4 12.73 -2.77 -0.59
CA SER A 4 12.76 -2.51 0.85
C SER A 4 11.65 -1.54 1.24
N LEU A 5 10.84 -1.91 2.23
CA LEU A 5 9.82 -1.03 2.81
C LEU A 5 10.41 0.29 3.35
N SER A 6 11.71 0.30 3.69
CA SER A 6 12.43 1.50 4.12
C SER A 6 12.52 2.60 3.06
N ALA A 7 12.23 2.30 1.78
CA ALA A 7 12.17 3.29 0.71
C ALA A 7 10.85 4.10 0.72
N LEU A 8 9.85 3.65 1.48
CA LEU A 8 8.58 4.33 1.61
C LEU A 8 8.64 5.42 2.67
N THR A 9 7.98 6.54 2.37
CA THR A 9 7.65 7.54 3.38
C THR A 9 6.62 6.98 4.36
N PRO A 10 6.44 7.59 5.55
CA PRO A 10 5.42 7.15 6.50
C PRO A 10 4.02 7.09 5.90
N ARG A 11 3.64 8.06 5.07
CA ARG A 11 2.32 8.08 4.40
C ARG A 11 2.18 6.98 3.35
N GLU A 12 3.23 6.69 2.61
CA GLU A 12 3.21 5.58 1.63
C GLU A 12 3.14 4.21 2.34
N LEU A 13 3.80 4.07 3.49
CA LEU A 13 3.72 2.85 4.29
C LEU A 13 2.31 2.64 4.85
N GLU A 14 1.65 3.71 5.32
CA GLU A 14 0.25 3.67 5.77
C GLU A 14 -0.70 3.27 4.63
N VAL A 15 -0.55 3.88 3.44
CA VAL A 15 -1.31 3.52 2.23
C VAL A 15 -1.08 2.05 1.86
N LEU A 16 0.18 1.58 1.86
CA LEU A 16 0.50 0.18 1.55
C LEU A 16 -0.12 -0.77 2.57
N THR A 17 -0.15 -0.40 3.86
CA THR A 17 -0.73 -1.22 4.92
C THR A 17 -2.23 -1.40 4.72
N LEU A 18 -2.97 -0.30 4.48
CA LEU A 18 -4.40 -0.33 4.23
C LEU A 18 -4.74 -1.04 2.92
N LEU A 19 -3.96 -0.79 1.86
CA LEU A 19 -4.07 -1.52 0.59
C LEU A 19 -3.87 -3.03 0.80
N GLY A 20 -2.85 -3.42 1.56
CA GLY A 20 -2.54 -4.81 1.89
C GLY A 20 -3.66 -5.52 2.66
N ARG A 21 -4.47 -4.76 3.42
CA ARG A 21 -5.70 -5.26 4.07
C ARG A 21 -6.89 -5.40 3.12
N GLY A 22 -6.77 -4.96 1.87
CA GLY A 22 -7.78 -5.11 0.84
C GLY A 22 -8.56 -3.84 0.48
N LEU A 23 -8.33 -2.70 1.14
CA LEU A 23 -9.10 -1.47 0.91
C LEU A 23 -8.89 -0.87 -0.49
N SER A 24 -9.98 -0.66 -1.22
CA SER A 24 -10.04 0.06 -2.50
C SER A 24 -9.52 1.51 -2.38
N ASN A 25 -9.27 2.17 -3.51
CA ASN A 25 -8.80 3.56 -3.50
C ASN A 25 -9.82 4.52 -2.88
N THR A 26 -11.11 4.22 -3.01
CA THR A 26 -12.20 4.99 -2.40
C THR A 26 -12.18 4.83 -0.88
N GLU A 27 -12.12 3.60 -0.38
CA GLU A 27 -12.03 3.34 1.06
C GLU A 27 -10.74 3.93 1.66
N LEU A 28 -9.61 3.79 0.95
CA LEU A 28 -8.36 4.47 1.32
C LEU A 28 -8.54 5.99 1.41
N ALA A 29 -9.21 6.60 0.44
CA ALA A 29 -9.43 8.04 0.41
C ALA A 29 -10.27 8.50 1.61
N GLU A 30 -11.33 7.76 1.94
CA GLU A 30 -12.17 7.99 3.12
C GLU A 30 -11.37 7.83 4.42
N HIS A 31 -10.69 6.69 4.61
CA HIS A 31 -9.90 6.41 5.81
C HIS A 31 -8.79 7.44 6.04
N LEU A 32 -8.19 7.94 4.96
CA LEU A 32 -7.04 8.83 5.01
C LEU A 32 -7.42 10.32 4.92
N THR A 33 -8.72 10.63 4.76
CA THR A 33 -9.24 11.98 4.51
C THR A 33 -8.52 12.67 3.35
N LEU A 34 -8.42 11.96 2.22
CA LEU A 34 -7.77 12.41 0.98
C LEU A 34 -8.74 12.33 -0.20
N SER A 35 -8.36 12.94 -1.33
CA SER A 35 -9.02 12.66 -2.60
C SER A 35 -8.57 11.30 -3.17
N GLU A 36 -9.44 10.64 -3.93
CA GLU A 36 -9.09 9.40 -4.63
C GLU A 36 -7.91 9.60 -5.62
N ALA A 37 -7.80 10.78 -6.24
CA ALA A 37 -6.68 11.13 -7.11
C ALA A 37 -5.34 11.19 -6.36
N THR A 38 -5.35 11.72 -5.13
CA THR A 38 -4.18 11.73 -4.24
C THR A 38 -3.80 10.30 -3.87
N VAL A 39 -4.76 9.44 -3.53
CA VAL A 39 -4.52 8.02 -3.24
C VAL A 39 -3.90 7.31 -4.44
N LYS A 40 -4.47 7.46 -5.65
CA LYS A 40 -3.91 6.90 -6.88
C LYS A 40 -2.46 7.30 -7.09
N SER A 41 -2.12 8.55 -6.79
CA SER A 41 -0.75 9.06 -6.88
C SER A 41 0.19 8.42 -5.85
N HIS A 42 -0.27 8.16 -4.63
CA HIS A 42 0.51 7.39 -3.64
C HIS A 42 0.72 5.94 -4.08
N VAL A 43 -0.33 5.26 -4.53
CA VAL A 43 -0.27 3.87 -5.01
C VAL A 43 0.72 3.74 -6.17
N ALA A 44 0.66 4.64 -7.16
CA ALA A 44 1.59 4.63 -8.29
C ALA A 44 3.05 4.81 -7.84
N ARG A 45 3.33 5.71 -6.88
CA ARG A 45 4.68 5.91 -6.33
C ARG A 45 5.18 4.70 -5.55
N ILE A 46 4.31 4.07 -4.75
CA ILE A 46 4.63 2.84 -4.02
C ILE A 46 5.01 1.74 -5.02
N PHE A 47 4.22 1.55 -6.07
CA PHE A 47 4.48 0.52 -7.08
C PHE A 47 5.80 0.78 -7.80
N ALA A 48 6.09 2.03 -8.16
CA ALA A 48 7.36 2.40 -8.75
C ALA A 48 8.54 2.14 -7.78
N LYS A 49 8.44 2.58 -6.53
CA LYS A 49 9.51 2.42 -5.51
C LYS A 49 9.80 0.96 -5.18
N LEU A 50 8.76 0.13 -5.15
CA LEU A 50 8.85 -1.28 -4.76
C LEU A 50 8.86 -2.23 -5.97
N THR A 51 8.89 -1.70 -7.20
CA THR A 51 8.86 -2.48 -8.44
C THR A 51 7.68 -3.45 -8.51
N LEU A 52 6.51 -3.01 -8.06
CA LEU A 52 5.27 -3.79 -8.07
C LEU A 52 4.52 -3.55 -9.38
N ARG A 53 3.96 -4.62 -9.95
CA ARG A 53 3.21 -4.55 -11.21
C ARG A 53 1.74 -4.19 -10.99
N ASP A 54 1.18 -4.66 -9.89
CA ASP A 54 -0.24 -4.51 -9.61
C ASP A 54 -0.52 -4.59 -8.11
N ARG A 55 -1.81 -4.42 -7.81
CA ARG A 55 -2.34 -4.46 -6.46
C ARG A 55 -2.22 -5.83 -5.80
N ALA A 56 -2.33 -6.92 -6.55
CA ALA A 56 -2.20 -8.26 -5.98
C ALA A 56 -0.77 -8.48 -5.47
N GLN A 57 0.25 -8.02 -6.20
CA GLN A 57 1.63 -8.06 -5.73
C GLN A 57 1.85 -7.21 -4.47
N ALA A 58 1.20 -6.05 -4.37
CA ALA A 58 1.28 -5.22 -3.17
C ALA A 58 0.65 -5.89 -1.94
N VAL A 59 -0.46 -6.60 -2.11
CA VAL A 59 -1.08 -7.40 -1.06
C VAL A 59 -0.17 -8.55 -0.63
N VAL A 60 0.38 -9.30 -1.59
CA VAL A 60 1.33 -10.39 -1.32
C VAL A 60 2.55 -9.88 -0.55
N LEU A 61 3.17 -8.78 -1.03
CA LEU A 61 4.33 -8.17 -0.35
C LEU A 61 3.99 -7.77 1.09
N ALA A 62 2.81 -7.18 1.33
CA ALA A 62 2.40 -6.79 2.68
C ALA A 62 2.30 -7.99 3.64
N TYR A 63 1.88 -9.16 3.15
CA TYR A 63 1.88 -10.39 3.94
C TYR A 63 3.29 -10.99 4.10
N GLU A 64 4.07 -11.09 3.03
CA GLU A 64 5.42 -11.67 3.06
C GLU A 64 6.37 -10.89 3.98
N THR A 65 6.20 -9.57 4.06
CA THR A 65 6.98 -8.70 4.93
C THR A 65 6.44 -8.64 6.37
N GLY A 66 5.29 -9.24 6.64
CA GLY A 66 4.62 -9.16 7.94
C GLY A 66 4.02 -7.78 8.25
N LEU A 67 3.99 -6.87 7.28
CA LEU A 67 3.35 -5.55 7.40
C LEU A 67 1.84 -5.68 7.69
N VAL A 68 1.22 -6.70 7.09
CA VAL A 68 -0.16 -7.12 7.38
C VAL A 68 -0.13 -8.57 7.86
N LYS A 69 -0.87 -8.86 8.94
CA LYS A 69 -1.05 -10.21 9.47
C LYS A 69 -2.47 -10.70 9.16
N PRO A 70 -2.65 -11.94 8.67
CA PRO A 70 -3.98 -12.51 8.48
C PRO A 70 -4.75 -12.58 9.81
N GLY A 71 -6.05 -12.26 9.80
CA GLY A 71 -6.94 -12.46 10.94
C GLY A 71 -7.07 -11.29 11.93
N THR A 72 -6.48 -10.13 11.65
CA THR A 72 -6.77 -8.88 12.39
C THR A 72 -7.61 -7.98 11.49
N SER A 73 -8.93 -8.19 11.51
CA SER A 73 -9.93 -7.30 10.91
C SER A 73 -10.49 -6.36 11.95
#